data_AF-A0A933V6U2-F1
#
_entry.id   AF-A0A933V6U2-F1
#
_cell.length_a   1.000
_cell.length_b   1.000
_cell.length_c   1.000
_cell.angle_alpha   90.00
_cell.angle_beta   90.00
_cell.angle_gamma   90.00
#
_symmetry.space_group_name_H-M   'P 1'
#
loop_
_entity.id
_entity.type
_entity.pdbx_description
1 polymer ?
#
loop_
_entity_poly.entity_id
_entity_poly.type
_entity_poly.pdbx_seq_one_letter_code
_entity_poly.pdbx_strand_id
1 'polypeptide(L)'
;MKPLVSITKSELDADPSARLWALVFYLAEHPSAQRDPRFQPFWLAYMYDAEVKNGGHLQYFHNQGVTSVQETLAALRTIGANGHAALLEDSWRKAEADPVFRVSSLAEYSELARDRSFESEDSAYYKLSQDVLSLLEAYYEPMLHEYISVSA
;
A
#
# COMPACT_ATOMS: atom_id res chain seq x y z
N MET A 1 5.49 -20.80 16.36
CA MET A 1 5.31 -19.40 16.79
C MET A 1 3.84 -19.20 17.13
N LYS A 2 3.47 -18.24 18.01
CA LYS A 2 2.05 -17.93 18.28
C LYS A 2 1.51 -17.06 17.14
N PRO A 3 0.32 -17.34 16.59
CA PRO A 3 -0.29 -16.46 15.58
C PRO A 3 -0.54 -15.06 16.15
N LEU A 4 -0.49 -14.04 15.29
CA LEU A 4 -0.79 -12.65 15.66
C LEU A 4 -2.29 -12.45 15.86
N VAL A 5 -3.07 -13.00 14.92
CA VAL A 5 -4.52 -12.88 14.86
C VAL A 5 -5.12 -14.23 14.49
N SER A 6 -6.36 -14.47 14.90
CA SER A 6 -7.17 -15.60 14.44
C SER A 6 -8.40 -15.10 13.72
N ILE A 7 -8.73 -15.71 12.58
CA ILE A 7 -10.01 -15.58 11.88
C ILE A 7 -10.78 -16.89 12.00
N THR A 8 -12.10 -16.85 11.76
CA THR A 8 -12.95 -18.03 11.72
C THR A 8 -12.93 -18.68 10.34
N LYS A 9 -13.27 -19.97 10.27
CA LYS A 9 -13.45 -20.68 8.99
C LYS A 9 -14.56 -20.02 8.15
N SER A 10 -15.62 -19.55 8.78
CA SER A 10 -16.72 -18.84 8.09
C SER A 10 -16.27 -17.54 7.43
N GLU A 11 -15.37 -16.77 8.05
CA GLU A 11 -14.82 -15.55 7.45
C GLU A 11 -13.98 -15.89 6.21
N LEU A 12 -13.13 -16.91 6.30
CA LEU A 12 -12.30 -17.35 5.18
C LEU A 12 -13.11 -17.94 4.02
N ASP A 13 -14.23 -18.61 4.32
CA ASP A 13 -15.13 -19.14 3.29
C ASP A 13 -15.94 -18.04 2.59
N ALA A 14 -16.23 -16.93 3.29
CA ALA A 14 -16.92 -15.78 2.72
C ALA A 14 -15.98 -14.88 1.89
N ASP A 15 -14.73 -14.75 2.33
CA ASP A 15 -13.69 -13.97 1.66
C ASP A 15 -12.36 -14.71 1.69
N PRO A 16 -11.88 -15.24 0.55
CA PRO A 16 -10.56 -15.88 0.46
C PRO A 16 -9.41 -14.98 0.93
N SER A 17 -9.56 -13.66 0.83
CA SER A 17 -8.58 -12.66 1.27
C SER A 17 -8.70 -12.30 2.75
N ALA A 18 -9.54 -12.98 3.54
CA ALA A 18 -9.71 -12.70 4.97
C ALA A 18 -8.39 -12.71 5.76
N ARG A 19 -7.42 -13.56 5.39
CA ARG A 19 -6.09 -13.54 6.03
C ARG A 19 -5.29 -12.28 5.73
N LEU A 20 -5.33 -11.82 4.47
CA LEU A 20 -4.69 -10.57 4.05
C LEU A 20 -5.26 -9.41 4.87
N TRP A 21 -6.59 -9.31 4.95
CA TRP A 21 -7.26 -8.26 5.71
C TRP A 21 -6.97 -8.32 7.21
N ALA A 22 -6.93 -9.52 7.80
CA ALA A 22 -6.55 -9.68 9.21
C ALA A 22 -5.13 -9.15 9.49
N LEU A 23 -4.18 -9.39 8.58
CA LEU A 23 -2.84 -8.82 8.70
C LEU A 23 -2.85 -7.29 8.54
N VAL A 24 -3.58 -6.76 7.55
CA VAL A 24 -3.71 -5.31 7.34
C VAL A 24 -4.27 -4.62 8.58
N PHE A 25 -5.35 -5.14 9.16
CA PHE A 25 -5.94 -4.57 10.37
C PHE A 25 -4.99 -4.65 11.56
N TYR A 26 -4.32 -5.79 11.74
CA TYR A 26 -3.29 -5.92 12.78
C TYR A 26 -2.20 -4.84 12.63
N LEU A 27 -1.65 -4.67 11.43
CA LEU A 27 -0.59 -3.68 11.19
C LEU A 27 -1.10 -2.25 11.38
N ALA A 28 -2.34 -1.94 10.98
CA ALA A 28 -2.95 -0.64 11.20
C ALA A 28 -3.06 -0.29 12.71
N GLU A 29 -3.41 -1.27 13.54
CA GLU A 29 -3.54 -1.11 14.99
C GLU A 29 -2.19 -1.12 15.74
N HIS A 30 -1.12 -1.64 15.11
CA HIS A 30 0.19 -1.83 15.74
C HIS A 30 1.32 -1.13 14.96
N PRO A 31 1.51 0.20 15.13
CA PRO A 31 2.53 0.96 14.39
C PRO A 31 3.98 0.47 14.55
N SER A 32 4.29 -0.19 15.67
CA SER A 32 5.61 -0.82 15.84
C SER A 32 5.81 -2.01 14.90
N ALA A 33 4.75 -2.77 14.61
CA ALA A 33 4.81 -3.91 13.68
C ALA A 33 4.95 -3.46 12.23
N GLN A 34 4.45 -2.27 11.86
CA GLN A 34 4.65 -1.68 10.53
C GLN A 34 6.13 -1.44 10.20
N ARG A 35 6.98 -1.29 11.22
CA ARG A 35 8.43 -1.07 11.09
C ARG A 35 9.24 -2.34 11.30
N ASP A 36 8.60 -3.44 11.65
CA ASP A 36 9.27 -4.73 11.76
C ASP A 36 9.71 -5.19 10.36
N PRO A 37 10.99 -5.54 10.14
CA PRO A 37 11.49 -5.95 8.82
C PRO A 37 10.69 -7.08 8.16
N ARG A 38 9.97 -7.89 8.94
CA ARG A 38 9.11 -8.95 8.44
C ARG A 38 7.87 -8.43 7.72
N PHE A 39 7.29 -7.33 8.21
CA PHE A 39 6.02 -6.78 7.72
C PHE A 39 6.18 -5.45 6.99
N GLN A 40 7.29 -4.75 7.18
CA GLN A 40 7.50 -3.42 6.61
C GLN A 40 7.33 -3.40 5.08
N PRO A 41 7.92 -4.32 4.28
CA PRO A 41 7.74 -4.27 2.84
C PRO A 41 6.28 -4.53 2.43
N PHE A 42 5.59 -5.46 3.10
CA PHE A 42 4.15 -5.68 2.91
C PHE A 42 3.36 -4.39 3.17
N TRP A 43 3.62 -3.74 4.30
CA TRP A 43 2.91 -2.52 4.71
C TRP A 43 3.15 -1.36 3.75
N LEU A 44 4.39 -1.15 3.30
CA LEU A 44 4.72 -0.09 2.35
C LEU A 44 4.01 -0.27 1.00
N ALA A 45 4.04 -1.48 0.44
CA ALA A 45 3.35 -1.77 -0.81
C ALA A 45 1.82 -1.66 -0.67
N TYR A 46 1.26 -2.13 0.44
CA TYR A 46 -0.16 -1.97 0.76
C TYR A 46 -0.56 -0.50 0.86
N MET A 47 0.21 0.31 1.62
CA MET A 47 -0.10 1.74 1.78
C MET A 47 0.00 2.50 0.46
N TYR A 48 0.95 2.16 -0.41
CA TYR A 48 0.99 2.74 -1.75
C TYR A 48 -0.31 2.44 -2.53
N ASP A 49 -0.73 1.17 -2.60
CA ASP A 49 -1.97 0.78 -3.29
C ASP A 49 -3.20 1.50 -2.72
N ALA A 50 -3.34 1.50 -1.39
CA ALA A 50 -4.47 2.10 -0.70
C ALA A 50 -4.56 3.63 -0.93
N GLU A 51 -3.43 4.33 -0.87
CA GLU A 51 -3.41 5.79 -1.05
C GLU A 51 -3.69 6.18 -2.50
N VAL A 52 -3.09 5.50 -3.47
CA VAL A 52 -3.30 5.77 -4.90
C VAL A 52 -4.75 5.45 -5.30
N LYS A 53 -5.33 4.35 -4.80
CA LYS A 53 -6.73 4.03 -5.05
C LYS A 53 -7.70 5.04 -4.41
N ASN A 54 -7.33 5.63 -3.28
CA ASN A 54 -8.22 6.56 -2.57
C ASN A 54 -8.12 8.02 -3.10
N GLY A 55 -6.95 8.47 -3.54
CA GLY A 55 -6.78 9.86 -4.02
C GLY A 55 -5.58 10.09 -4.94
N GLY A 56 -5.10 9.04 -5.61
CA GLY A 56 -3.98 9.12 -6.55
C GLY A 56 -2.62 9.32 -5.89
N HIS A 57 -1.58 9.46 -6.72
CA HIS A 57 -0.21 9.69 -6.26
C HIS A 57 -0.08 11.00 -5.47
N LEU A 58 -0.95 11.99 -5.73
CA LEU A 58 -1.00 13.21 -4.92
C LEU A 58 -1.28 12.88 -3.46
N GLN A 59 -2.30 12.06 -3.19
CA GLN A 59 -2.63 11.66 -1.83
C GLN A 59 -1.51 10.82 -1.20
N TYR A 60 -0.88 9.92 -1.97
CA TYR A 60 0.27 9.16 -1.51
C TYR A 60 1.40 10.08 -1.01
N PHE A 61 1.88 11.03 -1.81
CA PHE A 61 2.95 11.93 -1.38
C PHE A 61 2.50 12.90 -0.27
N HIS A 62 1.25 13.34 -0.29
CA HIS A 62 0.70 14.18 0.77
C HIS A 62 0.71 13.48 2.14
N ASN A 63 0.36 12.18 2.18
CA ASN A 63 0.23 11.42 3.41
C ASN A 63 1.54 10.76 3.85
N GLN A 64 2.29 10.18 2.91
CA GLN A 64 3.49 9.38 3.17
C GLN A 64 4.79 10.20 3.01
N GLY A 65 4.75 11.32 2.28
CA GLY A 65 5.95 12.08 1.92
C GLY A 65 6.83 11.34 0.91
N VAL A 66 8.10 11.75 0.81
CA VAL A 66 9.07 11.16 -0.14
C VAL A 66 10.11 10.25 0.53
N THR A 67 10.17 10.23 1.86
CA THR A 67 11.27 9.59 2.60
C THR A 67 11.31 8.08 2.44
N SER A 68 10.15 7.42 2.32
CA SER A 68 10.03 5.96 2.22
C SER A 68 9.85 5.45 0.78
N VAL A 69 10.01 6.32 -0.23
CA VAL A 69 9.72 5.95 -1.62
C VAL A 69 10.67 4.88 -2.12
N GLN A 70 11.95 4.95 -1.76
CA GLN A 70 12.92 3.94 -2.17
C GLN A 70 12.57 2.55 -1.63
N GLU A 71 12.19 2.46 -0.35
CA GLU A 71 11.75 1.21 0.27
C GLU A 71 10.42 0.73 -0.32
N THR A 72 9.50 1.65 -0.65
CA THR A 72 8.24 1.33 -1.32
C THR A 72 8.48 0.77 -2.73
N LEU A 73 9.38 1.37 -3.50
CA LEU A 73 9.78 0.87 -4.83
C LEU A 73 10.40 -0.52 -4.73
N ALA A 74 11.26 -0.75 -3.74
CA ALA A 74 11.84 -2.07 -3.49
C ALA A 74 10.75 -3.10 -3.16
N ALA A 75 9.81 -2.76 -2.26
CA ALA A 75 8.71 -3.64 -1.88
C ALA A 75 7.81 -4.01 -3.07
N LEU A 76 7.43 -3.02 -3.90
CA LEU A 76 6.63 -3.25 -5.10
C LEU A 76 7.36 -4.17 -6.09
N ARG A 77 8.66 -3.95 -6.32
CA ARG A 77 9.48 -4.82 -7.19
C ARG A 77 9.60 -6.24 -6.64
N THR A 78 9.74 -6.39 -5.32
CA THR A 78 9.82 -7.70 -4.64
C THR A 78 8.58 -8.56 -4.89
N ILE A 79 7.39 -7.96 -4.85
CA ILE A 79 6.13 -8.68 -5.14
C ILE A 79 5.82 -8.80 -6.63
N GLY A 80 6.72 -8.33 -7.50
CA GLY A 80 6.56 -8.37 -8.97
C GLY A 80 5.71 -7.24 -9.56
N ALA A 81 5.32 -6.23 -8.78
CA ALA A 81 4.53 -5.08 -9.20
C ALA A 81 5.36 -4.03 -9.97
N ASN A 82 6.10 -4.47 -11.00
CA ASN A 82 7.07 -3.64 -11.71
C ASN A 82 6.45 -2.42 -12.42
N GLY A 83 5.25 -2.57 -13.00
CA GLY A 83 4.53 -1.46 -13.63
C GLY A 83 4.14 -0.39 -12.61
N HIS A 84 3.66 -0.81 -11.43
CA HIS A 84 3.32 0.08 -10.33
C HIS A 84 4.55 0.80 -9.79
N ALA A 85 5.67 0.09 -9.63
CA ALA A 85 6.94 0.68 -9.22
C ALA A 85 7.43 1.74 -10.23
N ALA A 86 7.27 1.51 -11.53
CA ALA A 86 7.65 2.50 -12.55
C ALA A 86 6.81 3.78 -12.43
N LEU A 87 5.50 3.66 -12.24
CA LEU A 87 4.61 4.82 -12.05
C LEU A 87 4.94 5.62 -10.79
N LEU A 88 5.24 4.93 -9.67
CA LEU A 88 5.69 5.57 -8.45
C LEU A 88 7.02 6.30 -8.68
N GLU A 89 7.97 5.70 -9.40
CA GLU A 89 9.27 6.31 -9.69
C GLU A 89 9.13 7.56 -10.57
N ASP A 90 8.27 7.52 -11.59
CA ASP A 90 7.96 8.67 -12.44
C ASP A 90 7.31 9.80 -11.64
N SER A 91 6.32 9.46 -10.81
CA SER A 91 5.64 10.41 -9.95
C SER A 91 6.58 10.99 -8.89
N TRP A 92 7.49 10.18 -8.35
CA TRP A 92 8.47 10.62 -7.37
C TRP A 92 9.42 11.65 -7.96
N ARG A 93 9.93 11.46 -9.19
CA ARG A 93 10.77 12.46 -9.86
C ARG A 93 10.06 13.82 -10.00
N LYS A 94 8.76 13.82 -10.26
CA LYS A 94 7.95 15.06 -10.28
C LYS A 94 7.82 15.67 -8.88
N ALA A 95 7.56 14.84 -7.87
CA ALA A 95 7.46 15.27 -6.48
C ALA A 95 8.80 15.78 -5.92
N GLU A 96 9.94 15.31 -6.40
CA GLU A 96 11.24 15.89 -6.01
C GLU A 96 11.47 17.27 -6.63
N ALA A 97 11.05 17.46 -7.88
CA ALA A 97 11.15 18.75 -8.56
C ALA A 97 10.18 19.80 -7.99
N ASP A 98 8.98 19.35 -7.58
CA ASP A 98 7.95 20.19 -6.97
C ASP A 98 7.32 19.50 -5.74
N PRO A 99 7.93 19.63 -4.55
CA PRO A 99 7.56 18.90 -3.33
C PRO A 99 6.10 19.06 -2.92
N VAL A 100 5.40 17.93 -2.77
CA VAL A 100 4.05 17.85 -2.19
C VAL A 100 4.13 18.07 -0.68
N PHE A 101 3.55 19.17 -0.21
CA PHE A 101 3.51 19.51 1.20
C PHE A 101 2.23 19.00 1.83
N ARG A 102 2.33 18.58 3.09
CA ARG A 102 1.16 18.21 3.89
C ARG A 102 0.39 19.47 4.26
N VAL A 103 -0.89 19.49 3.94
CA VAL A 103 -1.82 20.57 4.28
C VAL A 103 -2.81 20.10 5.35
N SER A 104 -3.45 21.05 6.04
CA SER A 104 -4.24 20.76 7.24
C SER A 104 -5.75 20.87 7.01
N SER A 105 -6.17 21.36 5.84
CA SER A 105 -7.58 21.54 5.50
C SER A 105 -7.94 20.96 4.14
N LEU A 106 -9.22 20.58 3.98
CA LEU A 106 -9.76 20.14 2.70
C LEU A 106 -9.73 21.25 1.64
N ALA A 107 -9.83 22.51 2.05
CA ALA A 107 -9.76 23.65 1.14
C ALA A 107 -8.36 23.76 0.51
N GLU A 108 -7.31 23.76 1.34
CA GLU A 108 -5.92 23.76 0.88
C GLU A 108 -5.61 22.52 0.02
N TYR A 109 -6.14 21.36 0.39
CA TYR A 109 -5.94 20.13 -0.40
C TYR A 109 -6.60 20.24 -1.78
N SER A 110 -7.79 20.84 -1.86
CA SER A 110 -8.49 21.05 -3.12
C SER A 110 -7.77 22.05 -4.05
N GLU A 111 -7.09 23.04 -3.47
CA GLU A 111 -6.21 23.95 -4.22
C GLU A 111 -4.97 23.21 -4.72
N LEU A 112 -4.31 22.44 -3.85
CA LEU A 112 -3.16 21.62 -4.22
C LEU A 112 -3.48 20.64 -5.36
N ALA A 113 -4.64 19.97 -5.30
CA ALA A 113 -5.09 19.02 -6.32
C ALA A 113 -5.44 19.69 -7.66
N ARG A 114 -5.76 20.99 -7.64
CA ARG A 114 -6.00 21.77 -8.86
C ARG A 114 -4.68 22.16 -9.53
N ASP A 115 -3.70 22.55 -8.72
CA ASP A 115 -2.41 23.05 -9.20
C ASP A 115 -1.43 21.93 -9.56
N ARG A 116 -1.60 20.75 -8.94
CA ARG A 116 -0.74 19.59 -9.15
C ARG A 116 -1.58 18.35 -9.40
N SER A 117 -1.31 17.70 -10.53
CA SER A 117 -1.91 16.42 -10.84
C SER A 117 -0.86 15.41 -11.29
N PHE A 118 -1.07 14.18 -10.85
CA PHE A 118 -0.40 12.99 -11.39
C PHE A 118 -1.37 12.25 -12.32
N GLU A 119 -2.25 12.99 -13.01
CA GLU A 119 -3.41 12.42 -13.71
C GLU A 119 -3.00 11.37 -14.75
N SER A 120 -1.87 11.58 -15.44
CA SER A 120 -1.30 10.61 -16.37
C SER A 120 -0.91 9.30 -15.69
N GLU A 121 -0.20 9.38 -14.56
CA GLU A 121 0.27 8.23 -13.79
C GLU A 121 -0.88 7.52 -13.08
N ASP A 122 -1.79 8.29 -12.48
CA ASP A 122 -3.02 7.79 -11.86
C ASP A 122 -3.90 7.05 -12.88
N SER A 123 -4.06 7.62 -14.08
CA SER A 123 -4.80 6.96 -15.17
C SER A 123 -4.08 5.72 -15.69
N ALA A 124 -2.74 5.72 -15.69
CA ALA A 124 -1.95 4.57 -16.12
C ALA A 124 -1.99 3.44 -15.09
N TYR A 125 -2.06 3.76 -13.80
CA TYR A 125 -2.15 2.81 -12.69
C TYR A 125 -3.33 1.84 -12.88
N TYR A 126 -4.52 2.35 -13.20
CA TYR A 126 -5.71 1.53 -13.43
C TYR A 126 -5.69 0.71 -14.73
N LYS A 127 -4.73 0.96 -15.63
CA LYS A 127 -4.57 0.20 -16.89
C LYS A 127 -3.60 -0.96 -16.75
N LEU A 128 -2.88 -1.05 -15.63
CA LEU A 128 -1.99 -2.18 -15.37
C LEU A 128 -2.80 -3.45 -15.15
N SER A 129 -2.36 -4.55 -15.76
CA SER A 129 -3.07 -5.84 -15.71
C SER A 129 -2.92 -6.58 -14.39
N GLN A 130 -1.92 -6.21 -13.58
CA GLN A 130 -1.67 -6.80 -12.26
C GLN A 130 -2.10 -5.83 -11.17
N ASP A 131 -2.86 -6.32 -10.21
CA ASP A 131 -3.30 -5.57 -9.03
C ASP A 131 -2.33 -5.82 -7.86
N VAL A 132 -1.99 -4.77 -7.10
CA VAL A 132 -0.98 -4.87 -6.02
C VAL A 132 -1.48 -5.75 -4.88
N LEU A 133 -2.76 -5.69 -4.49
CA LEU A 133 -3.29 -6.55 -3.42
C LEU A 133 -3.23 -8.03 -3.81
N SER A 134 -3.58 -8.35 -5.05
CA SER A 134 -3.48 -9.72 -5.58
C SER A 134 -2.03 -10.24 -5.56
N LEU A 135 -1.07 -9.37 -5.92
CA LEU A 135 0.36 -9.70 -5.85
C LEU A 135 0.87 -9.84 -4.41
N LEU A 136 0.42 -8.98 -3.50
CA LEU A 136 0.74 -9.07 -2.07
C LEU A 136 0.25 -10.39 -1.49
N GLU A 137 -1.02 -10.74 -1.74
CA GLU A 137 -1.62 -11.97 -1.24
C GLU A 137 -0.87 -13.20 -1.75
N ALA A 138 -0.57 -13.25 -3.05
CA ALA A 138 0.18 -14.35 -3.64
C ALA A 138 1.61 -14.45 -3.11
N TYR A 139 2.34 -13.34 -3.00
CA TYR A 139 3.73 -13.33 -2.54
C TYR A 139 3.86 -13.67 -1.05
N TYR A 140 2.92 -13.17 -0.23
CA TYR A 140 2.95 -13.33 1.22
C TYR A 140 2.09 -14.48 1.75
N GLU A 141 1.51 -15.33 0.89
CA GLU A 141 0.71 -16.49 1.30
C GLU A 141 1.37 -17.33 2.43
N PRO A 142 2.67 -17.71 2.35
CA PRO A 142 3.31 -18.48 3.43
C PRO A 142 3.33 -17.72 4.77
N MET A 143 3.58 -16.41 4.72
CA MET A 143 3.57 -15.55 5.91
C MET A 143 2.14 -15.40 6.47
N LEU A 144 1.14 -15.24 5.60
CA LEU A 144 -0.27 -15.17 6.02
C LEU A 144 -0.69 -16.45 6.74
N HIS A 145 -0.28 -17.62 6.24
CA HIS A 145 -0.52 -18.91 6.90
C HIS A 145 0.23 -19.07 8.23
N GLU A 146 1.43 -18.50 8.35
CA GLU A 146 2.25 -18.58 9.57
C GLU A 146 1.69 -17.70 10.69
N TYR A 147 1.25 -16.48 10.37
CA TYR A 147 0.90 -15.46 11.35
C TYR A 147 -0.62 -15.33 11.59
N ILE A 148 -1.48 -15.83 10.69
CA ILE A 148 -2.93 -15.75 10.82
C ILE A 148 -3.53 -17.16 10.94
N SER A 149 -4.00 -17.51 12.14
CA SER A 149 -4.64 -18.81 12.37
C SER A 149 -6.10 -18.82 11.92
N VAL A 150 -6.61 -20.00 11.56
CA VAL A 150 -8.03 -20.22 11.28
C VAL A 150 -8.59 -21.09 12.39
N SER A 151 -9.56 -20.55 13.14
CA SER A 151 -10.35 -21.32 14.10
C SER A 151 -11.52 -21.99 13.38
N ALA A 152 -12.01 -23.08 13.97
CA ALA A 152 -13.25 -23.71 13.53
C ALA A 152 -14.43 -22.73 13.52
#